data_AF-A0A5A7NGX2-F1
#
_entry.id   AF-A0A5A7NGX2-F1
#
_cell.length_a   1.000
_cell.length_b   1.000
_cell.length_c   1.000
_cell.angle_alpha   90.00
_cell.angle_beta   90.00
_cell.angle_gamma   90.00
#
_symmetry.space_group_name_H-M   'P 1'
#
loop_
_entity.id
_entity.type
_entity.pdbx_description
1 polymer ?
#
loop_
_entity_poly.entity_id
_entity_poly.type
_entity_poly.pdbx_seq_one_letter_code
_entity_poly.pdbx_strand_id
1 'polypeptide(L)'
;MAGHSKFKNIMHRKGAQDAKRAKIFAKLGREITVAAKMGLPDPDMNPRLRTAILAAKSQSMPKDRIERAIASSQGGDAENYDELRYEGFAPGGTA
;
A
#
# COMPACT_ATOMS: atom_id res chain seq x y z
N MET A 1 -28.43 -23.41 4.74
CA MET A 1 -29.13 -22.59 5.74
C MET A 1 -28.11 -21.99 6.70
N ALA A 2 -27.95 -20.66 6.74
CA ALA A 2 -27.08 -20.01 7.72
C ALA A 2 -27.79 -19.93 9.09
N GLY A 3 -27.74 -21.02 9.87
CA GLY A 3 -28.32 -21.08 11.20
C GLY A 3 -27.46 -20.39 12.27
N HIS A 4 -28.11 -19.61 13.14
CA HIS A 4 -27.66 -19.04 14.43
C HIS A 4 -26.31 -18.28 14.56
N SER A 5 -25.45 -18.25 13.54
CA SER A 5 -24.11 -17.61 13.62
C SER A 5 -23.89 -16.52 12.57
N LYS A 6 -24.95 -15.79 12.18
CA LYS A 6 -24.89 -14.66 11.24
C LYS A 6 -23.71 -13.73 11.54
N PHE A 7 -23.48 -13.42 12.82
CA PHE A 7 -22.35 -12.62 13.25
C PHE A 7 -20.99 -13.26 12.98
N LYS A 8 -20.78 -14.55 13.30
CA LYS A 8 -19.50 -15.24 13.05
C LYS A 8 -19.18 -15.31 11.56
N ASN A 9 -20.18 -15.58 10.71
CA ASN A 9 -19.97 -15.60 9.26
C ASN A 9 -19.61 -14.21 8.71
N ILE A 10 -20.26 -13.15 9.20
CA ILE A 10 -19.90 -11.77 8.85
C ILE A 10 -18.49 -11.43 9.35
N MET A 11 -18.13 -11.84 10.57
CA MET A 11 -16.81 -11.61 11.16
C MET A 11 -15.70 -12.24 10.30
N HIS A 12 -15.81 -13.52 9.94
CA HIS A 12 -14.79 -14.19 9.13
C HIS A 12 -14.66 -13.56 7.73
N ARG A 13 -15.79 -13.27 7.08
CA ARG A 13 -15.79 -12.62 5.77
C ARG A 13 -15.18 -11.22 5.84
N LYS A 14 -15.59 -10.41 6.80
CA LYS A 14 -15.07 -9.05 7.00
C LYS A 14 -13.59 -9.07 7.36
N GLY A 15 -13.17 -9.96 8.26
CA GLY A 15 -11.76 -10.14 8.62
C GLY A 15 -10.87 -10.49 7.43
N ALA A 16 -11.33 -11.38 6.54
CA ALA A 16 -10.60 -11.70 5.30
C ALA A 16 -10.51 -10.51 4.34
N GLN A 17 -11.55 -9.68 4.25
CA GLN A 17 -11.56 -8.47 3.44
C GLN A 17 -10.64 -7.39 4.02
N ASP A 18 -10.70 -7.18 5.34
CA ASP A 18 -9.86 -6.23 6.05
C ASP A 18 -8.37 -6.62 5.95
N ALA A 19 -8.06 -7.92 6.03
CA ALA A 19 -6.69 -8.42 5.84
C ALA A 19 -6.17 -8.17 4.41
N LYS A 20 -7.02 -8.35 3.38
CA LYS A 20 -6.66 -8.00 1.99
C LYS A 20 -6.43 -6.50 1.84
N ARG A 21 -7.31 -5.67 2.41
CA ARG A 21 -7.19 -4.21 2.39
C ARG A 21 -5.95 -3.72 3.13
N ALA A 22 -5.62 -4.32 4.28
CA ALA A 22 -4.42 -4.01 5.04
C ALA A 22 -3.14 -4.28 4.23
N LYS A 23 -3.09 -5.40 3.48
CA LYS A 23 -1.97 -5.69 2.56
C LYS A 23 -1.83 -4.65 1.46
N ILE A 24 -2.94 -4.23 0.84
CA ILE A 24 -2.95 -3.18 -0.19
C ILE A 24 -2.43 -1.85 0.39
N PHE A 25 -2.91 -1.49 1.58
CA PHE A 25 -2.47 -0.28 2.25
C PHE A 25 -1.00 -0.29 2.67
N ALA A 26 -0.47 -1.44 3.10
CA ALA A 26 0.94 -1.58 3.42
C ALA A 26 1.84 -1.45 2.17
N LYS A 27 1.37 -1.90 1.00
CA LYS A 27 2.09 -1.71 -0.28
C LYS A 27 2.08 -0.23 -0.71
N LEU A 28 0.91 0.41 -0.69
CA LEU A 28 0.77 1.82 -1.05
C LEU A 28 1.52 2.76 -0.11
N GLY A 29 1.50 2.49 1.20
CA GLY A 29 2.26 3.26 2.18
C GLY A 29 3.77 3.20 1.91
N ARG A 30 4.30 2.01 1.61
CA ARG A 30 5.71 1.86 1.21
C ARG A 30 6.04 2.60 -0.08
N GLU A 31 5.18 2.52 -1.10
CA GLU A 31 5.40 3.26 -2.36
C GLU A 31 5.44 4.77 -2.14
N ILE A 32 4.54 5.31 -1.29
CA ILE A 32 4.53 6.75 -0.95
C ILE A 32 5.83 7.14 -0.25
N THR A 33 6.28 6.35 0.73
CA THR A 33 7.52 6.61 1.46
C THR A 33 8.75 6.53 0.56
N VAL A 34 8.84 5.52 -0.32
CA VAL A 34 9.92 5.40 -1.30
C VAL A 34 9.93 6.58 -2.27
N ALA A 35 8.76 6.91 -2.84
CA ALA A 35 8.65 8.02 -3.78
C ALA A 35 9.03 9.37 -3.15
N ALA A 36 8.60 9.61 -1.91
CA ALA A 36 8.94 10.82 -1.17
C ALA A 36 10.42 10.87 -0.76
N LYS A 37 11.06 9.71 -0.52
CA LYS A 37 12.49 9.62 -0.20
C LYS A 37 13.41 9.80 -1.42
N MET A 38 13.00 9.28 -2.59
CA MET A 38 13.77 9.39 -3.83
C MET A 38 13.72 10.79 -4.46
N GLY A 39 12.70 11.58 -4.13
CA GLY A 39 12.48 12.91 -4.69
C GLY A 39 12.20 13.93 -3.60
N LEU A 40 11.47 14.98 -3.96
CA LEU A 40 10.96 15.92 -2.97
C LEU A 40 9.68 15.37 -2.34
N PRO A 41 9.43 15.67 -1.05
CA PRO A 41 8.21 15.28 -0.34
C PRO A 41 6.98 16.14 -0.73
N ASP A 42 7.05 16.82 -1.88
CA ASP A 42 6.00 17.64 -2.44
C ASP A 42 5.38 16.94 -3.67
N PRO A 43 4.08 16.59 -3.65
CA PRO A 43 3.39 15.96 -4.78
C PRO A 43 3.39 16.76 -6.09
N ASP A 44 3.52 18.09 -6.02
CA ASP A 44 3.52 18.92 -7.22
C ASP A 44 4.87 18.86 -7.94
N MET A 45 5.95 18.72 -7.17
CA MET A 45 7.33 18.63 -7.67
C MET A 45 7.81 17.18 -7.86
N ASN A 46 7.01 16.19 -7.48
CA ASN A 46 7.33 14.76 -7.59
C ASN A 46 6.21 13.95 -8.25
N PRO A 47 6.29 13.69 -9.57
CA PRO A 47 5.28 12.93 -10.30
C PRO A 47 5.04 11.52 -9.76
N ARG A 48 6.09 10.82 -9.29
CA ARG A 48 5.96 9.48 -8.70
C ARG A 48 5.13 9.53 -7.43
N LEU A 49 5.42 10.49 -6.54
CA LEU A 49 4.65 10.71 -5.32
C LEU A 49 3.19 11.06 -5.63
N ARG A 50 2.93 11.92 -6.63
CA ARG A 50 1.57 12.24 -7.07
C ARG A 50 0.80 10.99 -7.50
N THR A 51 1.40 10.14 -8.34
CA THR A 51 0.75 8.90 -8.77
C THR A 51 0.48 7.93 -7.62
N ALA A 52 1.42 7.80 -6.67
CA ALA A 52 1.25 6.97 -5.49
C ALA A 52 0.10 7.46 -4.59
N ILE A 53 -0.02 8.79 -4.40
CA ILE A 53 -1.12 9.41 -3.64
C ILE A 53 -2.47 9.17 -4.34
N LEU A 54 -2.54 9.31 -5.67
CA LEU A 54 -3.76 9.04 -6.43
C LEU A 54 -4.19 7.57 -6.29
N ALA A 55 -3.25 6.63 -6.40
CA ALA A 55 -3.51 5.20 -6.19
C ALA A 55 -3.94 4.90 -4.73
N ALA A 56 -3.40 5.61 -3.74
CA ALA A 56 -3.84 5.46 -2.36
C ALA A 56 -5.26 5.99 -2.13
N LYS A 57 -5.59 7.14 -2.72
CA LYS A 57 -6.94 7.72 -2.67
C LYS A 57 -7.97 6.82 -3.37
N SER A 58 -7.62 6.20 -4.50
CA SER A 58 -8.52 5.28 -5.21
C SER A 58 -8.84 4.01 -4.41
N GLN A 59 -7.98 3.60 -3.48
CA GLN A 59 -8.21 2.50 -2.54
C GLN A 59 -8.89 2.96 -1.22
N SER A 60 -9.37 4.21 -1.18
CA SER A 60 -9.98 4.82 0.00
C SER A 60 -9.05 4.76 1.21
N MET A 61 -7.75 5.02 1.02
CA MET A 61 -6.82 5.22 2.13
C MET A 61 -7.11 6.57 2.80
N PRO A 62 -7.18 6.64 4.14
CA PRO A 62 -7.35 7.90 4.86
C PRO A 62 -6.21 8.88 4.59
N LYS A 63 -6.53 10.19 4.52
CA LYS A 63 -5.58 11.27 4.27
C LYS A 63 -4.45 11.28 5.31
N ASP A 64 -4.77 11.13 6.58
CA ASP A 64 -3.79 11.12 7.67
C ASP A 64 -2.73 10.02 7.51
N ARG A 65 -3.10 8.88 6.92
CA ARG A 65 -2.16 7.78 6.65
C ARG A 65 -1.20 8.11 5.51
N ILE A 66 -1.68 8.82 4.50
CA ILE A 66 -0.87 9.30 3.37
C ILE A 66 0.13 10.33 3.88
N GLU A 67 -0.33 11.32 4.66
CA GLU A 67 0.52 12.36 5.24
C GLU A 67 1.56 11.77 6.18
N ARG A 68 1.19 10.81 7.03
CA ARG A 68 2.13 10.09 7.88
C ARG A 68 3.20 9.36 7.06
N ALA A 69 2.84 8.71 5.95
CA ALA A 69 3.80 8.03 5.09
C ALA A 69 4.80 9.00 4.41
N ILE A 70 4.35 10.22 4.08
CA ILE A 70 5.21 11.29 3.56
C ILE A 70 6.12 11.82 4.66
N ALA A 71 5.59 12.14 5.84
CA ALA A 71 6.37 12.64 6.98
C ALA A 71 7.43 11.62 7.44
N SER A 72 7.08 10.32 7.46
CA SER A 72 8.01 9.23 7.77
C SER A 72 9.19 9.13 6.81
N SER A 73 9.08 9.64 5.57
CA SER A 73 10.22 9.68 4.64
C SER A 73 11.27 10.75 4.98
N GLN A 74 10.88 11.76 5.77
CA GLN A 74 11.75 12.89 6.17
C GLN A 74 12.46 12.64 7.52
N GLY A 75 11.89 11.77 8.38
CA GLY A 75 12.50 11.38 9.64
C GLY A 75 13.69 10.44 9.36
N GLY A 76 14.90 10.88 9.68
CA GLY A 76 16.18 10.26 9.30
C GLY A 76 16.48 8.84 9.81
N ASP A 77 15.47 8.05 10.20
CA ASP A 77 15.65 6.63 10.45
C ASP A 77 15.73 5.89 9.10
N ALA A 78 16.92 5.35 8.84
CA ALA A 78 17.37 4.84 7.56
C ALA A 78 16.74 3.49 7.18
N GLU A 79 15.42 3.43 7.02
CA GLU A 79 14.81 2.35 6.24
C GLU A 79 15.08 2.63 4.74
N ASN A 80 16.14 2.03 4.24
CA ASN A 80 16.46 2.03 2.82
C ASN A 80 15.63 0.94 2.14
N TYR A 81 14.74 1.39 1.27
CA TYR A 81 13.87 0.54 0.48
C TYR A 81 14.38 0.56 -0.96
N ASP A 82 14.94 -0.57 -1.39
CA ASP A 82 15.40 -0.73 -2.76
C ASP A 82 14.34 -1.41 -3.63
N GLU A 83 14.19 -0.91 -4.85
CA GLU A 83 13.30 -1.52 -5.84
C GLU A 83 14.03 -2.68 -6.51
N LEU A 84 13.66 -3.92 -6.15
CA LEU A 84 14.19 -5.12 -6.76
C LEU A 84 13.17 -5.73 -7.73
N ARG A 85 13.58 -5.91 -8.99
CA ARG A 85 12.80 -6.65 -10.00
C ARG A 85 13.32 -8.07 -10.09
N TYR A 86 12.42 -9.04 -9.94
CA TYR A 86 12.70 -10.45 -10.21
C TYR A 86 12.11 -10.82 -11.57
N GLU A 87 12.86 -11.55 -12.37
CA GLU A 87 12.44 -12.09 -13.66
C GLU A 87 12.56 -13.61 -13.63
N GLY A 88 11.60 -14.32 -14.21
CA GLY A 88 11.62 -15.79 -14.23
C GLY A 88 10.48 -16.34 -15.08
N PHE A 89 10.66 -17.57 -15.56
CA PHE A 89 9.68 -18.29 -16.36
C PHE A 89 9.03 -19.40 -15.52
N ALA A 90 7.71 -19.52 -15.61
CA ALA A 90 6.96 -20.59 -14.96
C ALA A 90 6.77 -21.80 -15.91
N PRO A 91 6.45 -22.99 -15.36
CA PRO A 91 6.16 -24.17 -16.18
C PRO A 91 5.04 -23.88 -17.19
N GLY A 92 5.30 -24.16 -18.48
CA GLY A 92 4.39 -23.82 -19.57
C GLY A 92 4.75 -22.54 -20.34
N GLY A 93 5.90 -21.92 -20.07
CA GLY A 93 6.44 -20.80 -20.86
C GLY A 93 5.81 -19.44 -20.54
N THR A 94 5.11 -19.32 -19.41
CA THR A 94 4.59 -18.05 -18.90
C THR A 94 5.70 -17.23 -18.24
N ALA A 95 5.83 -15.98 -18.65
CA ALA A 95 6.75 -14.97 -18.12
C ALA A 95 5.99 -13.91 -17.31
#